data_AF-A0A850TBE7-F1
#
_entry.id   AF-A0A850TBE7-F1
#
_cell.length_a   1.000
_cell.length_b   1.000
_cell.length_c   1.000
_cell.angle_alpha   90.00
_cell.angle_beta   90.00
_cell.angle_gamma   90.00
#
_symmetry.space_group_name_H-M   'P 1'
#
loop_
_entity.id
_entity.type
_entity.pdbx_description
1 polymer ?
#
loop_
_entity_poly.entity_id
_entity_poly.type
_entity_poly.pdbx_seq_one_letter_code
_entity_poly.pdbx_strand_id
1 'polypeptide(L)'
;TKLVVEHKDRLARFGVNYIEILCNHIGCELVVLNQTLNDKEDLIQDFVSVITSFCARLYGQRRTKRKTEKIIKELCCEKEEKVE
;
A
#
# COMPACT_ATOMS: atom_id res chain seq x y z
N THR A 1 -26.04 11.65 -0.61
CA THR A 1 -25.00 11.28 -1.60
C THR A 1 -24.64 9.82 -1.38
N LYS A 2 -24.23 9.06 -2.41
CA LYS A 2 -23.91 7.63 -2.25
C LYS A 2 -22.50 7.33 -2.74
N LEU A 3 -21.75 6.55 -1.97
CA LEU A 3 -20.43 6.04 -2.33
C LEU A 3 -20.54 4.54 -2.54
N VAL A 4 -20.51 4.13 -3.82
CA VAL A 4 -20.68 2.73 -4.22
C VAL A 4 -19.31 2.11 -4.50
N VAL A 5 -19.06 0.96 -3.90
CA VAL A 5 -17.84 0.19 -4.09
C VAL A 5 -18.19 -1.27 -4.37
N GLU A 6 -17.44 -1.87 -5.28
CA GLU A 6 -17.63 -3.28 -5.65
C GLU A 6 -17.29 -4.20 -4.48
N HIS A 7 -16.15 -3.98 -3.82
CA HIS A 7 -15.65 -4.77 -2.70
C HIS A 7 -15.03 -3.86 -1.62
N LYS A 8 -15.02 -4.31 -0.36
CA LYS A 8 -14.40 -3.56 0.76
C LYS A 8 -12.93 -3.22 0.52
N ASP A 9 -12.15 -4.15 -0.05
CA ASP A 9 -10.74 -3.93 -0.36
C ASP A 9 -10.46 -2.81 -1.38
N ARG A 10 -11.44 -2.48 -2.22
CA ARG A 10 -11.33 -1.35 -3.16
C ARG A 10 -11.49 -0.01 -2.46
N LEU A 11 -12.17 0.01 -1.32
CA LEU A 11 -12.30 1.19 -0.48
C LEU A 11 -11.02 1.39 0.33
N ALA A 12 -10.66 0.39 1.14
CA ALA A 12 -9.47 0.40 1.96
C ALA A 12 -9.13 -1.01 2.46
N ARG A 13 -7.85 -1.28 2.65
CA ARG A 13 -7.35 -2.51 3.31
C ARG A 13 -7.59 -2.53 4.82
N PHE A 14 -7.72 -1.36 5.44
CA PHE A 14 -8.01 -1.20 6.86
C PHE A 14 -8.85 0.04 7.06
N GLY A 15 -9.65 0.06 8.13
CA GLY A 15 -10.42 1.26 8.49
C GLY A 15 -11.65 1.49 7.61
N VAL A 16 -12.14 0.47 6.91
CA VAL A 16 -13.44 0.53 6.20
C VAL A 16 -14.56 0.95 7.15
N ASN A 17 -14.57 0.40 8.37
CA ASN A 17 -15.52 0.79 9.42
C ASN A 17 -15.40 2.28 9.80
N TYR A 18 -14.18 2.83 9.83
CA TYR A 18 -13.98 4.25 10.09
C TYR A 18 -14.55 5.12 8.95
N ILE A 19 -14.32 4.72 7.70
CA ILE A 19 -14.85 5.41 6.52
C ILE A 19 -16.38 5.35 6.49
N GLU A 20 -16.97 4.23 6.89
CA GLU A 20 -18.41 4.06 7.01
C GLU A 20 -19.01 5.02 8.05
N ILE A 21 -18.42 5.09 9.25
CA ILE A 21 -18.82 6.04 10.30
C ILE A 21 -18.71 7.48 9.79
N LEU A 22 -17.61 7.82 9.12
CA LEU A 22 -17.39 9.15 8.56
C LEU A 22 -18.43 9.48 7.47
N CYS A 23 -18.72 8.52 6.57
CA CYS A 23 -19.72 8.68 5.53
C CYS A 23 -21.09 8.96 6.15
N ASN A 24 -21.49 8.19 7.16
CA ASN A 24 -22.75 8.40 7.88
C ASN A 24 -22.83 9.80 8.51
N HIS A 25 -21.71 10.29 9.06
CA HIS A 25 -21.64 11.63 9.67
C HIS A 25 -21.75 12.78 8.67
N ILE A 26 -21.41 12.54 7.39
CA ILE A 26 -21.46 13.54 6.31
C ILE A 26 -22.76 13.41 5.48
N GLY A 27 -23.64 12.45 5.81
CA GLY A 27 -24.85 12.17 5.03
C GLY A 27 -24.55 11.46 3.70
N CYS A 28 -23.45 10.72 3.66
CA CYS A 28 -23.07 9.83 2.56
C CYS A 28 -23.39 8.38 2.93
N GLU A 29 -24.07 7.66 2.06
CA GLU A 29 -24.35 6.23 2.23
C GLU A 29 -23.26 5.41 1.55
N LEU A 30 -22.55 4.57 2.31
CA LEU A 30 -21.58 3.62 1.78
C LEU A 30 -22.31 2.34 1.35
N VAL A 31 -22.22 1.99 0.06
CA VAL A 31 -22.84 0.79 -0.50
C VAL A 31 -21.76 -0.14 -1.04
N VAL A 32 -21.62 -1.33 -0.45
CA VAL A 32 -20.70 -2.38 -0.91
C VAL A 32 -21.51 -3.44 -1.66
N LEU A 33 -21.26 -3.62 -2.96
CA LEU A 33 -22.04 -4.49 -3.84
C LEU A 33 -21.75 -5.98 -3.64
N ASN A 34 -20.49 -6.34 -3.45
CA ASN A 34 -20.05 -7.72 -3.29
C ASN A 34 -19.45 -7.89 -1.89
N GLN A 35 -20.34 -8.17 -0.93
CA GLN A 35 -19.96 -8.53 0.43
C GLN A 35 -19.42 -9.96 0.39
N THR A 36 -18.14 -10.09 0.70
CA THR A 36 -17.50 -11.37 0.98
C THR A 36 -18.29 -12.10 2.07
N LEU A 37 -18.76 -13.31 1.75
CA LEU A 37 -19.65 -14.09 2.62
C LEU A 37 -18.90 -14.77 3.78
N ASN A 38 -17.56 -14.68 3.80
CA ASN A 38 -16.72 -15.50 4.66
C ASN A 38 -15.73 -14.62 5.45
N ASP A 39 -16.06 -14.31 6.70
CA ASP A 39 -15.26 -13.44 7.59
C ASP A 39 -13.81 -13.88 7.76
N LYS A 40 -13.54 -15.19 7.61
CA LYS A 40 -12.18 -15.76 7.67
C LYS A 40 -11.32 -15.34 6.48
N GLU A 41 -11.90 -15.28 5.30
CA GLU A 41 -11.18 -14.90 4.08
C GLU A 41 -10.82 -13.41 4.12
N ASP A 42 -11.76 -12.56 4.56
CA ASP A 42 -11.52 -11.14 4.78
C ASP A 42 -10.34 -10.90 5.73
N LEU A 43 -10.31 -11.61 6.87
CA LEU A 43 -9.23 -11.47 7.84
C LEU A 43 -7.86 -11.90 7.28
N ILE A 44 -7.83 -13.00 6.52
CA ILE A 44 -6.60 -13.47 5.87
C ILE A 44 -6.14 -12.44 4.83
N GLN A 45 -7.08 -11.87 4.07
CA GLN A 45 -6.81 -10.89 3.03
C GLN A 45 -6.27 -9.58 3.60
N ASP A 46 -6.83 -9.11 4.70
CA ASP A 46 -6.31 -7.99 5.50
C ASP A 46 -4.88 -8.28 5.96
N PHE A 47 -4.63 -9.47 6.53
CA PHE A 47 -3.30 -9.85 7.02
C PHE A 47 -2.25 -9.90 5.91
N VAL A 48 -2.57 -10.52 4.77
CA VAL A 48 -1.70 -10.57 3.58
C VAL A 48 -1.42 -9.15 3.07
N SER A 49 -2.42 -8.29 3.08
CA SER A 49 -2.30 -6.88 2.71
C SER A 49 -1.32 -6.10 3.59
N VAL A 50 -1.33 -6.34 4.91
CA VAL A 50 -0.35 -5.76 5.86
C VAL A 50 1.06 -6.21 5.52
N ILE A 51 1.26 -7.52 5.46
CA ILE A 51 2.59 -8.10 5.19
C ILE A 51 3.13 -7.58 3.87
N THR A 52 2.31 -7.57 2.83
CA THR A 52 2.69 -7.08 1.51
C THR A 52 3.13 -5.61 1.56
N SER A 53 2.41 -4.76 2.28
CA SER A 53 2.78 -3.35 2.48
C SER A 53 4.11 -3.19 3.21
N PHE A 54 4.31 -3.93 4.31
CA PHE A 54 5.57 -3.92 5.05
C PHE A 54 6.75 -4.43 4.21
N CYS A 55 6.55 -5.53 3.48
CA CYS A 55 7.54 -6.07 2.55
C CYS A 55 7.85 -5.04 1.46
N ALA A 56 6.86 -4.43 0.84
CA ALA A 56 7.07 -3.39 -0.17
C ALA A 56 7.89 -2.21 0.39
N ARG A 57 7.63 -1.79 1.63
CA ARG A 57 8.37 -0.70 2.28
C ARG A 57 9.81 -1.12 2.63
N LEU A 58 9.99 -2.28 3.23
CA LEU A 58 11.30 -2.80 3.64
C LEU A 58 12.18 -3.13 2.44
N TYR A 59 11.65 -3.84 1.45
CA TYR A 59 12.37 -4.21 0.24
C TYR A 59 12.49 -3.04 -0.74
N GLY A 60 11.52 -2.12 -0.78
CA GLY A 60 11.64 -0.85 -1.50
C GLY A 60 12.83 -0.03 -0.99
N GLN A 61 12.94 0.13 0.33
CA GLN A 61 14.10 0.80 0.95
C GLN A 61 15.43 0.09 0.65
N ARG A 62 15.46 -1.25 0.71
CA ARG A 62 16.66 -2.03 0.35
C ARG A 62 17.05 -1.85 -1.13
N ARG A 63 16.07 -1.81 -2.03
CA ARG A 63 16.31 -1.62 -3.47
C ARG A 63 16.85 -0.22 -3.77
N THR A 64 16.26 0.81 -3.15
CA THR A 64 16.73 2.19 -3.29
C THR A 64 18.15 2.33 -2.74
N LYS A 65 18.43 1.82 -1.54
CA LYS A 65 19.77 1.87 -0.94
C LYS A 65 20.84 1.21 -1.81
N ARG A 66 20.58 0.01 -2.35
CA ARG A 66 21.50 -0.68 -3.28
C ARG A 66 21.70 0.07 -4.59
N LYS A 67 20.65 0.71 -5.13
CA LYS A 67 20.78 1.58 -6.32
C LYS A 67 21.67 2.78 -6.03
N THR A 68 21.45 3.45 -4.90
CA THR A 68 22.28 4.60 -4.48
C THR A 68 23.73 4.20 -4.27
N GLU A 69 24.02 3.08 -3.61
CA GLU A 69 25.39 2.56 -3.43
C GLU A 69 26.08 2.24 -4.76
N LYS A 70 25.36 1.68 -5.74
CA LYS A 70 25.89 1.45 -7.09
C LYS A 70 26.23 2.75 -7.80
N ILE A 71 25.30 3.72 -7.80
CA ILE A 71 25.51 5.03 -8.42
C ILE A 71 26.71 5.74 -7.77
N ILE A 72 26.83 5.70 -6.44
CA ILE A 72 27.98 6.30 -5.74
C ILE A 72 29.29 5.61 -6.17
N LYS A 73 29.31 4.28 -6.30
CA LYS A 73 30.50 3.56 -6.79
C LYS A 73 30.88 3.95 -8.21
N GLU A 74 29.91 4.02 -9.12
CA GLU A 74 30.14 4.44 -10.51
C GLU A 74 30.70 5.86 -10.58
N LEU A 75 30.11 6.80 -9.83
CA LEU A 75 30.58 8.20 -9.75
C LEU A 75 31.96 8.34 -9.09
N CYS A 76 32.32 7.46 -8.15
CA CYS A 76 33.67 7.45 -7.57
C CYS A 76 34.71 6.90 -8.54
N CYS A 77 34.38 5.84 -9.30
CA CYS A 77 35.27 5.31 -10.34
C CYS A 77 35.52 6.32 -11.47
N GLU A 78 34.48 7.03 -11.95
CA GLU A 78 34.64 8.07 -12.98
C GLU A 78 35.49 9.27 -12.55
N LYS A 79 35.62 9.51 -11.23
CA LYS A 79 36.50 10.57 -10.70
C LYS A 79 37.95 10.17 -10.66
N GLU A 80 38.26 8.88 -10.51
CA GLU A 80 39.65 8.39 -10.52
C GLU A 80 40.23 8.38 -11.95
N GLU A 81 39.43 8.08 -12.97
CA GLU A 81 39.85 8.09 -14.38
C GLU A 81 40.03 9.48 -15.01
N LYS A 82 39.57 10.55 -14.36
CA LYS A 82 39.72 11.95 -14.85
C LYS A 82 40.86 12.71 -14.17
N VAL A 83 41.55 12.10 -13.21
CA VAL A 83 42.67 12.71 -12.47
C VAL A 83 44.04 12.16 -12.92
N GLU A 84 44.04 11.10 -13.75
CA GLU A 84 45.19 10.67 -14.58
C GLU A 84 45.21 11.40 -15.94
#